data_AF-A0A536J7M0-F1
#
_entry.id   AF-A0A536J7M0-F1
#
_cell.length_a   1.000
_cell.length_b   1.000
_cell.length_c   1.000
_cell.angle_alpha   90.00
_cell.angle_beta   90.00
_cell.angle_gamma   90.00
#
_symmetry.space_group_name_H-M   'P 1'
#
loop_
_entity.id
_entity.type
_entity.pdbx_description
1 polymer ?
#
loop_
_entity_poly.entity_id
_entity_poly.type
_entity_poly.pdbx_seq_one_letter_code
_entity_poly.pdbx_strand_id
1 'polypeptide(L)'
;MSTSRRRRQAGYTLVELIVATAIGTLVLGALTSIVLTTALTTNVATSRIDASGQIRTFQLTAYDDMTLSNVPAPTGCGTQANPCTSQPMVLQGQRMPNVATPTPPAQYIVTYTWDPAQQIVTRQAGGAGRTVAQDVSVYSWYIDGNGAHPAVVVSMTVTVNRYNASYSESQSFRFVPRAAAQ
;
A
#
# COMPACT_ATOMS: atom_id res chain seq x y z
N MET A 1 -82.22 18.93 -23.15
CA MET A 1 -81.42 17.71 -23.38
C MET A 1 -80.01 17.97 -22.85
N SER A 2 -79.70 17.52 -21.64
CA SER A 2 -78.38 17.74 -21.00
C SER A 2 -77.72 16.38 -20.80
N THR A 3 -76.68 16.11 -21.57
CA THR A 3 -75.87 14.89 -21.45
C THR A 3 -74.87 15.09 -20.32
N SER A 4 -75.18 14.53 -19.15
CA SER A 4 -74.25 14.47 -18.03
C SER A 4 -73.08 13.55 -18.38
N ARG A 5 -71.92 14.14 -18.72
CA ARG A 5 -70.64 13.40 -18.81
C ARG A 5 -70.25 12.94 -17.41
N ARG A 6 -70.45 11.65 -17.09
CA ARG A 6 -69.81 11.00 -15.94
C ARG A 6 -68.29 10.97 -16.19
N ARG A 7 -67.56 11.92 -15.60
CA ARG A 7 -66.11 11.77 -15.39
C ARG A 7 -65.92 10.56 -14.48
N ARG A 8 -65.28 9.50 -14.99
CA ARG A 8 -64.82 8.38 -14.16
C ARG A 8 -63.79 8.95 -13.18
N GLN A 9 -64.16 9.11 -11.91
CA GLN A 9 -63.19 9.21 -10.83
C GLN A 9 -62.54 7.82 -10.71
N ALA A 10 -61.34 7.68 -11.28
CA ALA A 10 -60.47 6.55 -10.98
C ALA A 10 -59.86 6.82 -9.59
N GLY A 11 -60.56 6.44 -8.53
CA GLY A 11 -60.01 6.45 -7.18
C GLY A 11 -59.09 5.24 -7.01
N TYR A 12 -57.86 5.46 -6.56
CA TYR A 12 -56.95 4.38 -6.19
C TYR A 12 -57.55 3.55 -5.06
N THR A 13 -57.60 2.23 -5.22
CA THR A 13 -58.07 1.34 -4.15
C THR A 13 -56.98 1.17 -3.10
N LEU A 14 -57.36 0.95 -1.83
CA LEU A 14 -56.40 0.72 -0.74
C LEU A 14 -55.46 -0.48 -1.04
N VAL A 15 -55.97 -1.48 -1.73
CA VAL A 15 -55.19 -2.64 -2.21
C VAL A 15 -54.09 -2.23 -3.19
N GLU A 16 -54.40 -1.34 -4.13
CA GLU A 16 -53.43 -0.83 -5.12
C GLU A 16 -52.30 -0.05 -4.46
N LEU A 17 -52.61 0.74 -3.43
CA LEU A 17 -51.60 1.44 -2.63
C LEU A 17 -50.68 0.47 -1.87
N ILE A 18 -51.25 -0.57 -1.25
CA ILE A 18 -50.46 -1.60 -0.53
C ILE A 18 -49.56 -2.37 -1.50
N VAL A 19 -50.09 -2.76 -2.67
CA VAL A 19 -49.28 -3.46 -3.68
C VAL A 19 -48.18 -2.56 -4.24
N ALA A 20 -48.48 -1.30 -4.54
CA ALA A 20 -47.49 -0.34 -5.03
C ALA A 20 -46.37 -0.07 -4.00
N THR A 21 -46.72 0.07 -2.72
CA THR A 21 -45.74 0.27 -1.64
C THR A 21 -44.93 -0.99 -1.36
N ALA A 22 -45.54 -2.19 -1.42
CA ALA A 22 -44.83 -3.45 -1.29
C ALA A 22 -43.82 -3.65 -2.43
N ILE A 23 -44.21 -3.38 -3.68
CA ILE A 23 -43.30 -3.43 -4.83
C ILE A 23 -42.21 -2.36 -4.69
N GLY A 24 -42.57 -1.14 -4.31
CA GLY A 24 -41.62 -0.04 -4.13
C GLY A 24 -40.54 -0.35 -3.10
N THR A 25 -40.93 -0.90 -1.94
CA THR A 25 -39.98 -1.28 -0.88
C THR A 25 -39.07 -2.44 -1.30
N LEU A 26 -39.59 -3.44 -2.01
CA LEU A 26 -38.78 -4.54 -2.56
C LEU A 26 -37.75 -4.03 -3.58
N VAL A 27 -38.16 -3.14 -4.49
CA VAL A 27 -37.26 -2.56 -5.50
C VAL A 27 -36.20 -1.68 -4.84
N LEU A 28 -36.58 -0.84 -3.87
CA LEU A 28 -35.62 -0.02 -3.12
C LEU A 28 -34.64 -0.89 -2.32
N GLY A 29 -35.10 -1.97 -1.70
CA GLY A 29 -34.24 -2.94 -1.01
C GLY A 29 -33.24 -3.62 -1.95
N ALA A 30 -33.70 -4.05 -3.12
CA ALA A 30 -32.82 -4.64 -4.13
C ALA A 30 -31.77 -3.65 -4.65
N LEU A 31 -32.19 -2.41 -4.97
CA LEU A 31 -31.29 -1.35 -5.45
C LEU A 31 -30.24 -0.97 -4.41
N THR A 32 -30.65 -0.79 -3.15
CA THR A 32 -29.72 -0.47 -2.05
C THR A 32 -28.71 -1.59 -1.83
N SER A 33 -29.12 -2.85 -1.89
CA SER A 33 -28.22 -4.01 -1.81
C SER A 33 -27.18 -4.02 -2.93
N ILE A 34 -27.59 -3.77 -4.18
CA ILE A 34 -26.69 -3.74 -5.33
C ILE A 34 -25.70 -2.58 -5.21
N VAL A 35 -26.18 -1.38 -4.87
CA VAL A 35 -25.35 -0.18 -4.73
C VAL A 35 -24.33 -0.37 -3.60
N LEU A 36 -24.75 -0.89 -2.45
CA LEU A 36 -23.86 -1.13 -1.31
C LEU A 36 -22.80 -2.19 -1.66
N THR A 37 -23.21 -3.31 -2.26
CA THR A 37 -22.28 -4.37 -2.67
C THR A 37 -21.28 -3.84 -3.69
N THR A 38 -21.75 -3.08 -4.68
CA THR A 38 -20.89 -2.47 -5.70
C THR A 38 -19.88 -1.52 -5.05
N ALA A 39 -20.34 -0.61 -4.18
CA ALA A 39 -19.46 0.32 -3.48
C ALA A 39 -18.39 -0.39 -2.64
N LEU A 40 -18.76 -1.45 -1.91
CA LEU A 40 -17.81 -2.27 -1.15
C LEU A 40 -16.77 -2.92 -2.07
N THR A 41 -17.22 -3.56 -3.16
CA THR A 41 -16.30 -4.23 -4.10
C THR A 41 -15.36 -3.25 -4.79
N THR A 42 -15.86 -2.08 -5.23
CA THR A 42 -15.03 -1.03 -5.82
C THR A 42 -14.01 -0.51 -4.82
N ASN A 43 -14.41 -0.25 -3.57
CA ASN A 43 -13.49 0.24 -2.55
C ASN A 43 -12.39 -0.77 -2.24
N VAL A 44 -12.70 -2.07 -2.14
CA VAL A 44 -11.68 -3.11 -1.96
C VAL A 44 -10.76 -3.19 -3.17
N ALA A 45 -11.31 -3.18 -4.39
CA ALA A 45 -10.51 -3.25 -5.61
C ALA A 45 -9.55 -2.07 -5.75
N THR A 46 -9.99 -0.84 -5.45
CA THR A 46 -9.09 0.32 -5.46
C THR A 46 -8.06 0.25 -4.34
N SER A 47 -8.46 -0.14 -3.13
CA SER A 47 -7.54 -0.28 -1.99
C SER A 47 -6.45 -1.32 -2.26
N ARG A 48 -6.77 -2.38 -3.01
CA ARG A 48 -5.79 -3.35 -3.49
C ARG A 48 -4.77 -2.72 -4.44
N ILE A 49 -5.23 -1.94 -5.42
CA ILE A 49 -4.34 -1.24 -6.35
C ILE A 49 -3.41 -0.29 -5.61
N ASP A 50 -3.95 0.47 -4.65
CA ASP A 50 -3.17 1.41 -3.83
C ASP A 50 -2.12 0.66 -3.01
N ALA A 51 -2.51 -0.41 -2.31
CA ALA A 51 -1.60 -1.23 -1.50
C ALA A 51 -0.45 -1.83 -2.33
N SER A 52 -0.77 -2.49 -3.45
CA SER A 52 0.25 -3.03 -4.35
C SER A 52 1.13 -1.92 -4.95
N GLY A 53 0.56 -0.72 -5.19
CA GLY A 53 1.30 0.45 -5.66
C GLY A 53 2.37 0.94 -4.67
N GLN A 54 2.03 1.01 -3.38
CA GLN A 54 2.98 1.37 -2.31
C GLN A 54 4.11 0.34 -2.19
N ILE A 55 3.76 -0.94 -2.16
CA ILE A 55 4.69 -2.07 -2.09
C ILE A 55 5.67 -2.05 -3.26
N ARG A 56 5.17 -1.84 -4.50
CA ARG A 56 6.01 -1.80 -5.70
C ARG A 56 6.91 -0.56 -5.75
N THR A 57 6.42 0.59 -5.29
CA THR A 57 7.22 1.83 -5.22
C THR A 57 8.39 1.67 -4.27
N PHE A 58 8.15 1.07 -3.09
CA PHE A 58 9.20 0.69 -2.16
C PHE A 58 10.20 -0.27 -2.81
N GLN A 59 9.72 -1.37 -3.40
CA GLN A 59 10.58 -2.39 -4.01
C GLN A 59 11.53 -1.81 -5.07
N LEU A 60 11.01 -1.01 -6.01
CA LEU A 60 11.81 -0.42 -7.07
C LEU A 60 12.87 0.53 -6.52
N THR A 61 12.50 1.35 -5.54
CA THR A 61 13.45 2.29 -4.93
C THR A 61 14.52 1.56 -4.12
N ALA A 62 14.13 0.56 -3.34
CA ALA A 62 15.05 -0.22 -2.51
C ALA A 62 15.99 -1.08 -3.35
N TYR A 63 15.55 -1.60 -4.50
CA TYR A 63 16.39 -2.40 -5.38
C TYR A 63 17.64 -1.63 -5.83
N ASP A 64 17.47 -0.42 -6.37
CA ASP A 64 18.59 0.40 -6.83
C ASP A 64 19.56 0.72 -5.68
N ASP A 65 19.04 1.07 -4.51
CA ASP A 65 19.87 1.39 -3.35
C ASP A 65 20.68 0.21 -2.84
N MET A 66 20.06 -0.96 -2.78
CA MET A 66 20.70 -2.19 -2.34
C MET A 66 21.83 -2.59 -3.28
N THR A 67 21.63 -2.48 -4.60
CA THR A 67 22.68 -2.83 -5.57
C THR A 67 23.94 -1.97 -5.44
N LEU A 68 23.81 -0.73 -4.96
CA LEU A 68 24.92 0.21 -4.76
C LEU A 68 25.51 0.19 -3.36
N SER A 69 25.03 -0.70 -2.49
CA SER A 69 25.38 -0.71 -1.07
C SER A 69 26.00 -2.04 -0.63
N ASN A 70 26.75 -1.98 0.45
CA ASN A 70 27.18 -3.14 1.21
C ASN A 70 26.01 -3.67 2.04
N VAL A 71 26.20 -4.86 2.61
CA VAL A 71 25.26 -5.42 3.59
C VAL A 71 25.21 -4.50 4.81
N PRO A 72 24.01 -4.04 5.24
CA PRO A 72 23.88 -3.24 6.45
C PRO A 72 24.31 -4.06 7.68
N ALA A 73 24.71 -3.39 8.76
CA ALA A 73 25.13 -4.04 10.01
C ALA A 73 24.39 -3.41 11.21
N PRO A 74 23.15 -3.83 11.50
CA PRO A 74 22.40 -3.35 12.66
C PRO A 74 22.99 -3.83 13.98
N THR A 75 22.68 -3.11 15.06
CA THR A 75 23.02 -3.48 16.43
C THR A 75 21.75 -3.88 17.20
N GLY A 76 21.77 -5.04 17.87
CA GLY A 76 20.67 -5.51 18.71
C GLY A 76 19.44 -6.08 17.98
N CYS A 77 19.45 -6.10 16.64
CA CYS A 77 18.44 -6.73 15.77
C CYS A 77 19.11 -7.19 14.46
N GLY A 78 18.33 -7.68 13.50
CA GLY A 78 18.80 -7.95 12.14
C GLY A 78 19.03 -9.42 11.80
N THR A 79 18.49 -10.32 12.64
CA THR A 79 18.43 -11.76 12.33
C THR A 79 16.99 -12.15 12.02
N GLN A 80 16.78 -13.30 11.38
CA GLN A 80 15.42 -13.77 11.08
C GLN A 80 14.56 -13.93 12.34
N ALA A 81 15.16 -14.37 13.46
CA ALA A 81 14.46 -14.54 14.75
C ALA A 81 14.23 -13.22 15.51
N ASN A 82 15.01 -12.19 15.20
CA ASN A 82 14.91 -10.85 15.80
C ASN A 82 15.09 -9.78 14.72
N PRO A 83 14.09 -9.58 13.84
CA PRO A 83 14.18 -8.61 12.78
C PRO A 83 14.09 -7.18 13.34
N CYS A 84 14.74 -6.24 12.68
CA CYS A 84 14.68 -4.84 13.02
C CYS A 84 13.33 -4.26 12.62
N THR A 85 12.62 -3.66 13.57
CA THR A 85 11.32 -3.01 13.34
C THR A 85 11.39 -1.52 13.61
N SER A 86 12.19 -1.06 14.57
CA SER A 86 12.37 0.35 14.90
C SER A 86 13.71 0.92 14.44
N GLN A 87 14.70 0.07 14.23
CA GLN A 87 16.03 0.50 13.82
C GLN A 87 16.03 0.89 12.33
N PRO A 88 16.60 2.06 11.98
CA PRO A 88 16.76 2.44 10.58
C PRO A 88 17.64 1.44 9.83
N MET A 89 17.25 1.14 8.59
CA MET A 89 18.08 0.38 7.68
C MET A 89 19.04 1.33 6.98
N VAL A 90 20.30 1.33 7.42
CA VAL A 90 21.36 2.20 6.89
C VAL A 90 22.17 1.43 5.85
N LEU A 91 22.06 1.87 4.60
CA LEU A 91 22.78 1.34 3.46
C LEU A 91 23.97 2.24 3.15
N GLN A 92 25.16 1.65 3.06
CA GLN A 92 26.41 2.36 2.80
C GLN A 92 27.16 1.67 1.68
N GLY A 93 27.60 2.44 0.69
CA GLY A 93 28.40 1.96 -0.41
C GLY A 93 29.08 3.09 -1.16
N GLN A 94 29.36 2.85 -2.43
CA GLN A 94 30.03 3.82 -3.29
C GLN A 94 29.34 3.88 -4.64
N ARG A 95 29.33 5.09 -5.23
CA ARG A 95 28.79 5.32 -6.56
C ARG A 95 29.77 6.17 -7.36
N MET A 96 30.00 5.79 -8.62
CA MET A 96 30.73 6.64 -9.56
C MET A 96 29.90 7.90 -9.87
N PRO A 97 30.44 9.10 -9.64
CA PRO A 97 29.76 10.34 -10.02
C PRO A 97 29.59 10.41 -11.54
N ASN A 98 28.42 10.83 -12.01
CA ASN A 98 28.20 11.06 -13.45
C ASN A 98 28.74 12.44 -13.85
N VAL A 99 30.07 12.58 -13.86
CA VAL A 99 30.77 13.80 -14.23
C VAL A 99 31.80 13.50 -15.30
N ALA A 100 32.06 14.47 -16.20
CA ALA A 100 32.94 14.28 -17.35
C ALA A 100 34.42 14.06 -16.97
N THR A 101 34.82 14.50 -15.77
CA THR A 101 36.17 14.30 -15.26
C THR A 101 36.27 12.99 -14.49
N PRO A 102 37.34 12.20 -14.70
CA PRO A 102 37.61 11.02 -13.88
C PRO A 102 37.69 11.43 -12.40
N THR A 103 36.71 11.00 -11.62
CA THR A 103 36.64 11.26 -10.17
C THR A 103 36.55 9.92 -9.44
N PRO A 104 37.15 9.81 -8.24
CA PRO A 104 37.04 8.60 -7.44
C PRO A 104 35.58 8.33 -7.07
N PRO A 105 35.21 7.06 -6.77
CA PRO A 105 33.88 6.72 -6.27
C PRO A 105 33.51 7.60 -5.06
N ALA A 106 32.33 8.22 -5.11
CA ALA A 106 31.80 8.99 -4.00
C ALA A 106 31.03 8.09 -3.04
N GLN A 107 31.02 8.46 -1.76
CA GLN A 107 30.25 7.74 -0.75
C GLN A 107 28.76 7.85 -1.04
N TYR A 108 28.07 6.71 -0.97
CA TYR A 108 26.62 6.60 -1.12
C TYR A 108 26.04 6.12 0.20
N ILE A 109 25.23 6.97 0.85
CA ILE A 109 24.54 6.63 2.10
C ILE A 109 23.05 6.83 1.89
N VAL A 110 22.28 5.78 2.18
CA VAL A 110 20.82 5.82 2.17
C VAL A 110 20.29 5.24 3.47
N THR A 111 19.36 5.95 4.09
CA THR A 111 18.69 5.50 5.31
C THR A 111 17.21 5.31 5.04
N TYR A 112 16.69 4.12 5.36
CA TYR A 112 15.27 3.86 5.41
C TYR A 112 14.79 3.84 6.85
N THR A 113 13.75 4.61 7.13
CA THR A 113 13.12 4.69 8.45
C THR A 113 11.63 4.45 8.30
N TRP A 114 11.09 3.53 9.09
CA TRP A 114 9.65 3.36 9.24
C TRP A 114 9.17 4.11 10.47
N ASP A 115 8.15 4.93 10.29
CA ASP A 115 7.43 5.57 11.37
C ASP A 115 6.10 4.82 11.59
N PRO A 116 5.94 4.06 12.69
CA PRO A 116 4.71 3.32 12.96
C PRO A 116 3.52 4.22 13.31
N ALA A 117 3.75 5.44 13.80
CA ALA A 117 2.69 6.38 14.14
C ALA A 117 2.11 7.03 12.88
N GLN A 118 2.98 7.36 11.92
CA GLN A 118 2.58 7.91 10.62
C GLN A 118 2.29 6.83 9.57
N GLN A 119 2.65 5.57 9.83
CA GLN A 119 2.56 4.44 8.89
C GLN A 119 3.26 4.73 7.56
N ILE A 120 4.41 5.42 7.60
CA ILE A 120 5.19 5.75 6.40
C ILE A 120 6.58 5.16 6.48
N VAL A 121 7.12 4.78 5.32
CA VAL A 121 8.54 4.48 5.15
C VAL A 121 9.16 5.64 4.39
N THR A 122 10.17 6.25 5.01
CA THR A 122 10.92 7.36 4.44
C THR A 122 12.30 6.91 4.04
N ARG A 123 12.74 7.34 2.86
CA ARG A 123 14.10 7.18 2.37
C ARG A 123 14.82 8.52 2.44
N GLN A 124 15.98 8.55 3.08
CA GLN A 124 16.88 9.70 3.12
C GLN A 124 18.17 9.40 2.37
N ALA A 125 18.56 10.25 1.43
CA ALA A 125 19.84 10.15 0.72
C ALA A 125 20.38 11.55 0.40
N GLY A 126 21.68 11.78 0.63
CA GLY A 126 22.33 13.07 0.33
C GLY A 126 21.67 14.28 1.00
N GLY A 127 21.06 14.10 2.17
CA GLY A 127 20.37 15.15 2.92
C GLY A 127 18.91 15.42 2.50
N ALA A 128 18.40 14.76 1.44
CA ALA A 128 17.00 14.87 1.03
C ALA A 128 16.21 13.62 1.47
N GLY A 129 15.04 13.84 2.08
CA GLY A 129 14.09 12.80 2.47
C GLY A 129 12.88 12.75 1.54
N ARG A 130 12.39 11.54 1.24
CA ARG A 130 11.09 11.33 0.57
C ARG A 130 10.38 10.10 1.11
N THR A 131 9.06 10.14 1.11
CA THR A 131 8.23 8.96 1.39
C THR A 131 8.31 7.98 0.21
N VAL A 132 8.56 6.71 0.51
CA VAL A 132 8.67 5.62 -0.48
C VAL A 132 7.58 4.57 -0.34
N ALA A 133 6.87 4.58 0.79
CA ALA A 133 5.61 3.86 0.98
C ALA A 133 4.77 4.53 2.08
N GLN A 134 3.46 4.50 1.91
CA GLN A 134 2.44 4.95 2.86
C GLN A 134 1.54 3.79 3.28
N ASP A 135 0.73 4.02 4.32
CA ASP A 135 -0.19 3.04 4.89
C ASP A 135 0.50 1.73 5.33
N VAL A 136 1.78 1.81 5.67
CA VAL A 136 2.60 0.67 6.10
C VAL A 136 2.31 0.37 7.57
N SER A 137 1.44 -0.60 7.80
CA SER A 137 0.99 -1.02 9.13
C SER A 137 1.98 -1.93 9.85
N VAL A 138 2.79 -2.68 9.09
CA VAL A 138 3.87 -3.51 9.64
C VAL A 138 5.10 -3.37 8.75
N TYR A 139 6.27 -3.15 9.35
CA TYR A 139 7.55 -3.14 8.65
C TYR A 139 8.60 -3.85 9.49
N SER A 140 9.44 -4.64 8.82
CA SER A 140 10.60 -5.25 9.45
C SER A 140 11.68 -5.56 8.42
N TRP A 141 12.93 -5.63 8.86
CA TRP A 141 14.03 -6.06 8.02
C TRP A 141 15.07 -6.87 8.79
N TYR A 142 15.76 -7.77 8.10
CA TYR A 142 16.85 -8.55 8.67
C TYR A 142 17.84 -8.96 7.59
N ILE A 143 18.99 -9.50 8.00
CA ILE A 143 20.00 -10.04 7.12
C ILE A 143 19.88 -11.55 7.11
N ASP A 144 19.56 -12.10 5.95
CA ASP A 144 19.68 -13.53 5.68
C ASP A 144 21.12 -13.84 5.27
N GLY A 145 21.89 -14.37 6.23
CA GLY A 145 23.26 -14.83 6.02
C GLY A 145 23.36 -16.20 5.36
N ASN A 146 22.24 -16.85 5.01
CA ASN A 146 22.26 -18.17 4.40
C ASN A 146 22.66 -18.09 2.91
N GLY A 147 23.83 -18.62 2.59
CA GLY A 147 24.33 -18.77 1.21
C GLY A 147 25.64 -18.00 0.95
N ALA A 148 26.08 -18.03 -0.31
CA ALA A 148 27.33 -17.37 -0.74
C ALA A 148 27.25 -15.83 -0.73
N HIS A 149 26.04 -15.27 -0.76
CA HIS A 149 25.81 -13.83 -0.75
C HIS A 149 24.76 -13.48 0.31
N PRO A 150 25.13 -12.76 1.39
CA PRO A 150 24.17 -12.27 2.37
C PRO A 150 23.13 -11.37 1.70
N ALA A 151 21.86 -11.55 2.09
CA ALA A 151 20.74 -10.81 1.54
C ALA A 151 20.04 -10.01 2.62
N VAL A 152 19.53 -8.83 2.27
CA VAL A 152 18.62 -8.07 3.13
C VAL A 152 17.20 -8.49 2.81
N VAL A 153 16.49 -9.00 3.80
CA VAL A 153 15.09 -9.34 3.69
C VAL A 153 14.28 -8.22 4.32
N VAL A 154 13.39 -7.60 3.56
CA VAL A 154 12.46 -6.58 4.06
C VAL A 154 11.05 -7.14 3.94
N SER A 155 10.28 -7.12 5.03
CA SER A 155 8.87 -7.49 5.03
C SER A 155 8.04 -6.27 5.37
N MET A 156 7.01 -6.01 4.57
CA MET A 156 6.09 -4.91 4.78
C MET A 156 4.64 -5.38 4.61
N THR A 157 3.76 -4.80 5.41
CA THR A 157 2.31 -4.90 5.25
C THR A 157 1.75 -3.51 5.03
N VAL A 158 0.96 -3.35 3.97
CA VAL A 158 0.24 -2.12 3.67
C VAL A 158 -1.24 -2.35 3.92
N THR A 159 -1.85 -1.51 4.75
CA THR A 159 -3.26 -1.58 5.11
C THR A 159 -3.97 -0.30 4.70
N VAL A 160 -4.72 -0.36 3.61
CA VAL A 160 -5.48 0.77 3.08
C VAL A 160 -6.91 0.70 3.62
N ASN A 161 -7.32 1.75 4.32
CA ASN A 161 -8.67 1.91 4.85
C ASN A 161 -9.45 2.89 3.99
N ARG A 162 -10.61 2.46 3.50
CA ARG A 162 -11.60 3.30 2.81
C ARG A 162 -12.95 3.19 3.50
N TYR A 163 -13.89 4.07 3.13
CA TYR A 163 -15.24 4.05 3.69
C TYR A 163 -15.87 2.66 3.54
N ASN A 164 -16.16 2.03 4.69
CA ASN A 164 -16.72 0.68 4.85
C ASN A 164 -15.88 -0.49 4.25
N ALA A 165 -14.60 -0.29 3.95
CA ALA A 165 -13.73 -1.35 3.44
C ALA A 165 -12.30 -1.18 3.96
N SER A 166 -11.67 -2.28 4.38
CA SER A 166 -10.25 -2.33 4.70
C SER A 166 -9.61 -3.44 3.88
N TYR A 167 -8.45 -3.16 3.29
CA TYR A 167 -7.67 -4.14 2.55
C TYR A 167 -6.23 -4.10 3.05
N SER A 168 -5.65 -5.28 3.25
CA SER A 168 -4.27 -5.44 3.70
C SER A 168 -3.50 -6.38 2.79
N GLU A 169 -2.28 -6.00 2.44
CA GLU A 169 -1.38 -6.80 1.61
C GLU A 169 0.00 -6.87 2.26
N SER A 170 0.52 -8.07 2.39
CA SER A 170 1.84 -8.32 2.98
C SER A 170 2.78 -8.87 1.91
N GLN A 171 3.98 -8.31 1.83
CA GLN A 171 5.03 -8.81 0.94
C GLN A 171 6.39 -8.80 1.62
N SER A 172 7.18 -9.83 1.34
CA SER A 172 8.57 -9.94 1.75
C SER A 172 9.47 -9.93 0.51
N PHE A 173 10.51 -9.12 0.55
CA PHE A 173 11.48 -8.94 -0.51
C PHE A 173 12.83 -9.41 -0.04
N ARG A 174 13.57 -10.06 -0.93
CA ARG A 174 14.97 -10.43 -0.70
C ARG A 174 15.85 -9.64 -1.66
N PHE A 175 16.65 -8.73 -1.12
CA PHE A 175 17.61 -7.94 -1.87
C PHE A 175 19.02 -8.48 -1.63
N VAL A 176 19.84 -8.56 -2.67
CA VAL A 176 21.25 -8.93 -2.55
C VAL A 176 22.08 -7.67 -2.77
N PRO A 177 22.66 -7.08 -1.71
CA PRO A 177 23.57 -5.96 -1.85
C PRO A 177 24.79 -6.35 -2.69
N ARG A 178 25.28 -5.44 -3.55
CA ARG A 178 26.33 -5.75 -4.55
C ARG A 178 27.49 -4.77 -4.57
N ALA A 179 27.59 -3.86 -3.61
CA ALA A 179 28.81 -3.06 -3.52
C ALA A 179 30.02 -4.00 -3.30
N ALA A 180 31.06 -3.82 -4.10
CA ALA A 180 32.31 -4.51 -3.88
C ALA A 180 32.87 -4.06 -2.53
N ALA A 181 33.24 -5.03 -1.68
CA ALA A 181 34.04 -4.75 -0.50
C ALA A 181 35.34 -4.05 -0.93
N GLN A 182 35.73 -3.02 -0.18
CA GLN A 182 37.06 -2.43 -0.26
C GLN A 182 38.11 -3.40 0.28
#